data_AF-A0A7X1J5A6-F1
#
_entry.id   AF-A0A7X1J5A6-F1
#
_cell.length_a   1.000
_cell.length_b   1.000
_cell.length_c   1.000
_cell.angle_alpha   90.00
_cell.angle_beta   90.00
_cell.angle_gamma   90.00
#
_symmetry.space_group_name_H-M   'P 1'
#
loop_
_entity.id
_entity.type
_entity.pdbx_description
1 polymer ?
#
loop_
_entity_poly.entity_id
_entity_poly.type
_entity_poly.pdbx_seq_one_letter_code
_entity_poly.pdbx_strand_id
1 'polypeptide(L)'
;MIVPVQRAASESAGGDYSAQDVAETCAHITDLLSECASLTRRYAPDGRWEPSSPDGATTRTEAAELLASMSRLLARTRHDLRKVDARVRQRAYDLEHVPLSDP
;
A
#
# COMPACT_ATOMS: atom_id res chain seq x y z
N MET A 1 3.54 -22.12 -2.82
CA MET A 1 4.42 -22.21 -1.64
C MET A 1 4.73 -20.78 -1.21
N ILE A 2 4.01 -20.26 -0.21
CA ILE A 2 4.24 -18.90 0.32
C ILE A 2 5.35 -19.04 1.35
N VAL A 3 6.52 -18.47 1.06
CA VAL A 3 7.64 -18.45 2.01
C VAL A 3 7.29 -17.49 3.15
N PRO A 4 7.45 -17.87 4.42
CA PRO A 4 7.15 -16.97 5.53
C PRO A 4 8.22 -15.86 5.59
N VAL A 5 7.84 -14.66 5.18
CA VAL A 5 8.64 -13.41 5.29
C VAL A 5 9.04 -13.07 6.73
N GLN A 6 8.42 -13.72 7.72
CA GLN A 6 8.71 -13.46 9.14
C GLN A 6 10.14 -13.81 9.56
N ARG A 7 10.87 -14.66 8.81
CA ARG A 7 12.24 -15.04 9.19
C ARG A 7 13.34 -14.19 8.53
N ALA A 8 13.01 -13.38 7.53
CA ALA A 8 13.98 -12.55 6.81
C ALA A 8 14.00 -11.07 7.26
N ALA A 9 12.97 -10.62 7.98
CA ALA A 9 12.90 -9.24 8.47
C ALA A 9 14.00 -8.89 9.50
N SER A 10 14.68 -9.89 10.06
CA SER A 10 15.73 -9.70 11.05
C SER A 10 17.14 -9.49 10.46
N GLU A 11 17.37 -9.79 9.17
CA GLU A 11 18.74 -9.85 8.62
C GLU A 11 19.02 -8.89 7.45
N SER A 12 18.12 -7.95 7.17
CA SER A 12 18.36 -6.84 6.23
C SER A 12 17.93 -5.47 6.78
N ALA A 13 18.03 -5.26 8.10
CA ALA A 13 17.98 -3.92 8.70
C ALA A 13 19.29 -3.17 8.43
N GLY A 14 19.58 -2.94 7.14
CA GLY A 14 20.61 -2.01 6.67
C GLY A 14 20.07 -0.61 6.43
N GLY A 15 18.93 -0.26 7.03
CA GLY A 15 18.30 1.05 6.88
C GLY A 15 17.39 1.36 8.07
N ASP A 16 17.11 2.64 8.30
CA ASP A 16 16.45 3.24 9.47
C ASP A 16 15.02 2.73 9.83
N TYR A 17 14.57 1.66 9.17
CA TYR A 17 13.25 1.06 9.35
C TYR A 17 13.28 0.01 10.47
N SER A 18 12.36 0.15 11.42
CA SER A 18 12.09 -0.84 12.44
C SER A 18 11.24 -1.99 11.90
N ALA A 19 11.20 -3.11 12.64
CA ALA A 19 10.30 -4.23 12.31
C ALA A 19 8.82 -3.81 12.26
N GLN A 20 8.42 -2.82 13.06
CA GLN A 20 7.06 -2.29 13.03
C GLN A 20 6.78 -1.55 11.70
N ASP A 21 7.72 -0.74 11.21
CA ASP A 21 7.53 -0.02 9.94
C ASP A 21 7.40 -0.99 8.77
N VAL A 22 8.22 -2.04 8.76
CA VAL A 22 8.13 -3.11 7.75
C VAL A 22 6.76 -3.81 7.82
N ALA A 23 6.28 -4.14 9.03
CA ALA A 23 4.98 -4.76 9.21
C ALA A 23 3.83 -3.85 8.72
N GLU A 24 3.88 -2.56 9.03
CA GLU A 24 2.89 -1.58 8.57
C GLU A 24 2.93 -1.41 7.04
N THR A 25 4.12 -1.34 6.42
CA THR A 25 4.26 -1.35 4.96
C THR A 25 3.64 -2.61 4.34
N CYS A 26 3.94 -3.79 4.89
CA CYS A 26 3.35 -5.04 4.43
C CYS A 26 1.82 -5.04 4.56
N ALA A 27 1.27 -4.49 5.65
CA ALA A 27 -0.17 -4.37 5.84
C ALA A 27 -0.80 -3.46 4.76
N HIS A 28 -0.25 -2.27 4.52
CA HIS A 28 -0.77 -1.35 3.49
C HIS A 28 -0.75 -1.95 2.08
N ILE A 29 0.29 -2.71 1.74
CA ILE A 29 0.35 -3.44 0.46
C ILE A 29 -0.67 -4.58 0.42
N THR A 30 -0.85 -5.31 1.52
CA THR A 30 -1.85 -6.39 1.62
C THR A 30 -3.27 -5.85 1.44
N ASP A 31 -3.58 -4.70 2.02
CA ASP A 31 -4.87 -4.04 1.87
C ASP A 31 -5.11 -3.62 0.41
N LEU A 32 -4.10 -3.00 -0.23
CA LEU A 32 -4.16 -2.65 -1.66
C LEU A 32 -4.45 -3.88 -2.53
N LEU A 33 -3.75 -4.98 -2.30
CA LEU A 33 -3.93 -6.22 -3.06
C LEU A 33 -5.32 -6.82 -2.82
N SER A 34 -5.82 -6.79 -1.58
CA SER A 34 -7.13 -7.30 -1.22
C SER A 34 -8.26 -6.51 -1.88
N GLU A 35 -8.14 -5.19 -1.93
CA GLU A 35 -9.09 -4.31 -2.62
C GLU A 35 -9.06 -4.51 -4.14
N CYS A 36 -7.88 -4.63 -4.75
CA CYS A 36 -7.74 -4.99 -6.16
C CYS A 36 -8.38 -6.35 -6.48
N ALA A 37 -8.21 -7.35 -5.60
CA ALA A 37 -8.86 -8.65 -5.74
C ALA A 37 -10.38 -8.55 -5.65
N SER A 38 -10.91 -7.71 -4.76
CA SER A 38 -12.35 -7.43 -4.66
C SER A 38 -12.90 -6.76 -5.91
N LEU A 39 -12.19 -5.78 -6.48
CA LEU A 39 -12.56 -5.17 -7.78
C LEU A 39 -12.56 -6.21 -8.90
N THR A 40 -11.54 -7.07 -8.95
CA THR A 40 -11.46 -8.14 -9.95
C THR A 40 -12.63 -9.10 -9.83
N ARG A 41 -12.96 -9.58 -8.63
CA ARG A 41 -14.13 -10.45 -8.40
C ARG A 41 -15.45 -9.80 -8.83
N ARG A 42 -15.56 -8.48 -8.67
CA ARG A 42 -16.79 -7.74 -8.99
C ARG A 42 -16.96 -7.49 -10.48
N TYR A 43 -15.89 -7.08 -11.16
CA TYR A 43 -15.97 -6.59 -12.54
C TYR A 43 -15.43 -7.58 -13.57
N ALA A 44 -14.58 -8.53 -13.15
CA ALA A 44 -13.95 -9.51 -14.02
C ALA A 44 -13.82 -10.88 -13.33
N PRO A 45 -14.94 -11.50 -12.88
CA PRO A 45 -14.91 -12.76 -12.14
C PRO A 45 -14.22 -13.90 -12.90
N ASP A 46 -14.37 -13.93 -14.22
CA ASP A 46 -13.75 -14.93 -15.11
C ASP A 46 -12.45 -14.43 -15.75
N GLY A 47 -11.85 -13.38 -15.19
CA GLY A 47 -10.62 -12.76 -15.70
C GLY A 47 -10.82 -11.84 -16.91
N ARG A 48 -12.08 -11.61 -17.32
CA ARG A 48 -12.45 -10.65 -18.36
C ARG A 48 -13.44 -9.64 -17.81
N TRP A 49 -13.17 -8.36 -18.06
CA TRP A 49 -14.13 -7.31 -17.72
C TRP A 49 -15.38 -7.41 -18.61
N GLU A 50 -16.54 -7.49 -17.97
CA GLU A 50 -17.84 -7.45 -18.63
C GLU A 50 -18.62 -6.22 -18.14
N PRO A 51 -18.82 -5.20 -19.00
CA PRO A 51 -19.60 -4.03 -18.63
C PRO A 51 -21.07 -4.41 -18.42
N SER A 52 -21.77 -3.63 -17.59
CA SER A 52 -23.18 -3.93 -17.26
C SER A 52 -24.15 -3.68 -18.42
N SER A 53 -23.70 -2.93 -19.44
CA SER A 53 -24.48 -2.59 -20.62
C SER A 53 -23.62 -2.68 -21.89
N PRO A 54 -24.18 -3.12 -23.04
CA PRO A 54 -23.50 -3.05 -24.33
C PRO A 54 -23.48 -1.61 -24.90
N ASP A 55 -24.14 -0.65 -24.26
CA ASP A 55 -24.10 0.76 -24.67
C ASP A 55 -22.69 1.35 -24.43
N GLY A 56 -22.16 2.01 -25.47
CA GLY A 56 -20.80 2.55 -25.45
C GLY A 56 -20.63 3.73 -24.50
N ALA A 57 -21.67 4.53 -24.23
CA ALA A 57 -21.59 5.63 -23.28
C ALA A 57 -21.57 5.10 -21.84
N THR A 58 -22.45 4.16 -21.51
CA THR A 58 -22.48 3.48 -20.21
C THR A 58 -21.17 2.73 -19.94
N THR A 59 -20.67 1.97 -20.91
CA THR A 59 -19.39 1.25 -20.81
C THR A 59 -18.22 2.20 -20.51
N ARG A 60 -18.18 3.37 -21.16
CA ARG A 60 -17.13 4.38 -20.93
C ARG A 60 -17.21 4.98 -19.53
N THR A 61 -18.42 5.25 -19.04
CA THR A 61 -18.66 5.75 -17.68
C THR A 61 -18.21 4.73 -16.63
N GLU A 62 -18.60 3.46 -16.79
CA GLU A 62 -18.16 2.37 -15.91
C GLU A 62 -16.63 2.23 -15.88
N ALA A 63 -15.98 2.29 -17.05
CA ALA A 63 -14.53 2.27 -17.13
C ALA A 63 -13.88 3.43 -16.39
N ALA A 64 -14.42 4.65 -16.55
CA ALA A 64 -13.92 5.84 -15.87
C ALA A 64 -14.06 5.73 -14.34
N GLU A 65 -15.18 5.20 -13.86
CA GLU A 65 -15.42 4.96 -12.43
C GLU A 65 -14.48 3.91 -11.84
N LEU A 66 -14.21 2.83 -12.57
CA LEU A 66 -13.27 1.79 -12.17
C LEU A 66 -11.85 2.36 -12.07
N LEU A 67 -11.40 3.09 -13.10
CA LEU A 67 -10.09 3.76 -13.11
C LEU A 67 -9.96 4.79 -11.98
N ALA A 68 -11.01 5.57 -11.71
CA ALA A 68 -11.03 6.52 -10.60
C ALA A 68 -10.92 5.79 -9.25
N SER A 69 -11.59 4.65 -9.10
CA SER A 69 -11.54 3.84 -7.87
C SER A 69 -10.15 3.25 -7.64
N MET A 70 -9.52 2.69 -8.67
CA MET A 70 -8.12 2.22 -8.60
C MET A 70 -7.15 3.36 -8.28
N SER A 71 -7.33 4.52 -8.90
CA SER A 71 -6.49 5.69 -8.67
C SER A 71 -6.59 6.19 -7.22
N ARG A 72 -7.80 6.25 -6.67
CA ARG A 72 -8.03 6.62 -5.26
C ARG A 72 -7.38 5.61 -4.30
N LEU A 73 -7.50 4.32 -4.60
CA LEU A 73 -6.90 3.26 -3.80
C LEU A 73 -5.36 3.39 -3.78
N LEU A 74 -4.73 3.53 -4.95
CA LEU A 74 -3.29 3.75 -5.07
C LEU A 74 -2.84 5.03 -4.38
N ALA A 75 -3.60 6.12 -4.50
CA ALA A 75 -3.29 7.39 -3.85
C ALA A 75 -3.30 7.27 -2.33
N ARG A 76 -4.29 6.57 -1.75
CA ARG A 76 -4.36 6.29 -0.31
C ARG A 76 -3.16 5.46 0.14
N THR A 77 -2.89 4.32 -0.50
CA THR A 77 -1.74 3.48 -0.13
C THR A 77 -0.42 4.25 -0.21
N ARG A 78 -0.20 5.06 -1.26
CA ARG A 78 0.99 5.93 -1.35
C ARG A 78 1.06 6.95 -0.22
N HIS A 79 -0.08 7.53 0.15
CA HIS A 79 -0.14 8.47 1.28
C HIS A 79 0.27 7.79 2.58
N ASP A 80 -0.27 6.60 2.85
CA ASP A 80 0.02 5.86 4.08
C ASP A 80 1.49 5.42 4.14
N LEU A 81 2.05 4.93 3.03
CA LEU A 81 3.47 4.61 2.93
C LEU A 81 4.36 5.84 3.19
N ARG A 82 4.00 7.01 2.66
CA ARG A 82 4.73 8.26 2.96
C ARG A 82 4.69 8.63 4.44
N LYS A 83 3.64 8.26 5.17
CA LYS A 83 3.56 8.49 6.62
C LYS A 83 4.48 7.54 7.39
N VAL A 84 4.70 6.32 6.89
CA VAL A 84 5.75 5.43 7.42
C VAL A 84 7.12 6.07 7.19
N ASP A 85 7.44 6.48 5.96
CA ASP A 85 8.72 7.13 5.63
C ASP A 85 8.97 8.39 6.46
N ALA A 86 7.94 9.23 6.63
CA ALA A 86 8.05 10.46 7.40
C ALA A 86 8.38 10.18 8.87
N ARG A 87 7.78 9.15 9.47
CA ARG A 87 8.10 8.73 10.85
C ARG A 87 9.51 8.17 10.96
N VAL A 88 9.94 7.39 9.98
CA VAL A 88 11.32 6.87 9.92
C VAL A 88 12.33 8.02 9.91
N ARG A 89 12.13 9.00 9.03
CA ARG A 89 12.99 10.20 8.95
C ARG A 89 12.96 11.03 10.23
N GLN A 90 11.78 11.19 10.85
CA GLN A 90 11.67 11.95 12.10
C GLN A 90 12.47 11.27 13.22
N ARG A 91 12.37 9.94 13.36
CA ARG A 91 13.14 9.20 14.37
C ARG A 91 14.65 9.30 14.12
N ALA A 92 15.09 9.25 12.87
CA ALA A 92 16.50 9.46 12.52
C ALA A 92 16.97 10.87 12.92
N TYR A 93 16.18 11.91 12.60
CA TYR A 93 16.47 13.29 13.00
C TYR A 93 16.55 13.45 14.52
N ASP A 94 15.59 12.88 15.25
CA ASP A 94 15.53 12.97 16.71
C ASP A 94 16.75 12.31 17.38
N LEU A 95 17.24 11.19 16.82
CA LEU A 95 18.45 10.51 17.30
C LEU A 95 19.72 11.33 17.06
N GLU A 96 19.80 12.05 15.95
CA GLU A 96 20.94 12.93 15.62
C GLU A 96 20.98 14.21 16.48
N HIS A 97 19.81 14.68 16.95
CA HIS A 97 19.65 15.97 17.62
C HIS A 97 19.27 15.84 19.10
N VAL A 98 19.51 14.68 19.74
CA VAL A 98 19.33 14.52 21.19
C VAL A 98 20.25 15.53 21.91
N PRO A 99 19.71 16.51 22.66
CA PRO A 99 20.54 17.44 23.41
C PRO A 99 21.28 16.67 24.51
N LEU A 100 22.61 16.82 24.55
CA LEU A 100 23.44 16.46 25.69
C LEU A 100 22.85 17.17 26.93
N SER A 101 22.03 16.46 27.68
CA SER A 101 21.67 16.88 29.03
C SER A 101 22.87 16.53 29.90
N ASP A 102 23.59 17.56 30.34
CA ASP A 102 24.68 17.47 31.31
C ASP A 102 24.17 16.84 32.63
N PRO A 103 25.01 16.05 33.33
CA PRO A 103 24.65 15.27 34.52
C PRO A 103 24.35 16.11 35.77
#